data_AF-A0A0E2Z1W7-F1
#
_entry.id   AF-A0A0E2Z1W7-F1
#
_cell.length_a   1.000
_cell.length_b   1.000
_cell.length_c   1.000
_cell.angle_alpha   90.00
_cell.angle_beta   90.00
_cell.angle_gamma   90.00
#
_symmetry.space_group_name_H-M   'P 1'
#
loop_
_entity.id
_entity.type
_entity.pdbx_description
1 polymer ?
#
loop_
_entity_poly.entity_id
_entity_poly.type
_entity_poly.pdbx_seq_one_letter_code
_entity_poly.pdbx_strand_id
1 'polypeptide(L)' 'EGIQEGIKEGIQQGETQVLRRLLARRFGSLPEWVEARLQAADTAALEEWAERVLEAATLDEVFQEKP' A
#
# COMPACT_ATOMS: atom_id res chain seq x y z
N GLU A 1 15.53 -21.63 6.47
CA GLU A 1 14.76 -20.53 7.11
C GLU A 1 15.00 -19.19 6.41
N GLY A 2 16.24 -18.75 6.17
CA GLY A 2 16.49 -17.44 5.52
C GLY A 2 15.88 -17.23 4.12
N ILE A 3 15.70 -18.28 3.31
CA ILE A 3 15.09 -18.15 1.96
C ILE A 3 13.58 -17.82 2.04
N GLN A 4 12.86 -18.42 2.99
CA GLN A 4 11.42 -18.17 3.13
C GLN A 4 11.15 -16.74 3.62
N GLU A 5 11.95 -16.27 4.58
CA GLU A 5 11.86 -14.87 5.04
C GLU A 5 12.20 -13.90 3.90
N GLY A 6 13.28 -14.16 3.15
CA GLY A 6 13.66 -13.31 2.01
C GLY A 6 12.60 -13.26 0.90
N ILE A 7 11.89 -14.38 0.65
CA ILE A 7 10.75 -14.39 -0.30
C ILE A 7 9.60 -13.53 0.24
N LYS A 8 9.25 -13.67 1.51
CA LYS A 8 8.17 -12.91 2.14
C LYS A 8 8.46 -11.41 2.13
N GLU A 9 9.66 -11.01 2.53
CA GLU A 9 10.11 -9.61 2.47
C GLU A 9 10.08 -9.07 1.03
N GLY A 10 10.55 -9.87 0.06
CA GLY A 10 10.55 -9.49 -1.35
C GLY A 10 9.15 -9.26 -1.92
N ILE A 11 8.19 -10.11 -1.55
CA ILE A 11 6.77 -9.95 -1.94
C ILE A 11 6.21 -8.66 -1.35
N GLN A 12 6.36 -8.45 -0.04
CA GLN A 12 5.86 -7.26 0.65
C GLN A 12 6.45 -5.96 0.07
N GLN A 13 7.75 -5.92 -0.19
CA GLN A 13 8.42 -4.77 -0.82
C GLN A 13 7.91 -4.52 -2.25
N GLY A 14 7.65 -5.59 -3.01
CA GLY A 14 7.10 -5.52 -4.36
C GLY A 14 5.70 -4.92 -4.38
N GLU A 15 4.80 -5.45 -3.53
CA GLU A 15 3.43 -4.96 -3.38
C GLU A 15 3.39 -3.50 -2.94
N THR A 16 4.20 -3.14 -1.94
CA THR A 16 4.32 -1.76 -1.45
C THR A 16 4.68 -0.80 -2.59
N GLN A 17 5.66 -1.16 -3.42
CA GLN A 17 6.07 -0.32 -4.56
C GLN A 17 4.99 -0.19 -5.63
N VAL A 18 4.27 -1.28 -5.94
CA VAL A 18 3.18 -1.26 -6.91
C VAL A 18 2.04 -0.38 -6.41
N LEU A 19 1.60 -0.58 -5.16
CA LEU A 19 0.53 0.20 -4.57
C LEU A 19 0.89 1.69 -4.47
N ARG A 20 2.12 2.01 -4.06
CA ARG A 20 2.63 3.40 -4.07
C ARG A 20 2.49 4.07 -5.44
N ARG A 21 2.85 3.36 -6.51
CA ARG A 21 2.73 3.89 -7.89
C ARG A 21 1.27 4.08 -8.31
N LEU A 22 0.38 3.17 -7.91
CA LEU A 22 -1.05 3.29 -8.19
C LEU A 22 -1.66 4.51 -7.47
N LEU A 23 -1.36 4.65 -6.19
CA LEU A 23 -1.80 5.78 -5.38
C LEU A 23 -1.28 7.11 -5.97
N ALA A 24 0.01 7.18 -6.30
CA ALA A 24 0.59 8.38 -6.86
C ALA A 24 -0.02 8.75 -8.23
N ARG A 25 -0.40 7.73 -9.02
CA ARG A 25 -1.05 7.93 -10.32
C ARG A 25 -2.49 8.44 -10.21
N ARG A 26 -3.24 8.01 -9.19
CA ARG A 26 -4.65 8.43 -8.99
C ARG A 26 -4.76 9.74 -8.22
N PHE A 27 -3.92 9.94 -7.20
CA PHE A 27 -4.05 11.03 -6.24
C PHE A 27 -2.92 12.07 -6.31
N GLY A 28 -1.89 11.83 -7.12
CA GLY A 28 -0.76 12.75 -7.29
C GLY A 28 0.32 12.56 -6.22
N SER A 29 0.86 13.66 -5.70
CA SER A 29 1.91 13.58 -4.67
C SER A 29 1.35 12.97 -3.39
N LEU A 30 2.01 11.91 -2.89
CA LEU A 30 1.56 11.22 -1.69
C LEU A 30 2.01 11.96 -0.43
N PRO A 31 1.09 12.26 0.50
CA PRO A 31 1.44 12.78 1.81
C PRO A 31 2.34 11.81 2.60
N GLU A 32 3.13 12.35 3.53
CA GLU A 32 4.05 11.56 4.36
C GLU A 32 3.34 10.44 5.14
N TRP A 33 2.11 10.68 5.61
CA TRP A 33 1.33 9.68 6.33
C TRP A 33 1.00 8.46 5.45
N VAL A 34 0.77 8.64 4.15
CA VAL A 34 0.54 7.55 3.20
C VAL A 34 1.80 6.70 3.06
N GLU A 35 2.95 7.36 2.92
CA GLU A 35 4.23 6.67 2.81
C GLU A 35 4.54 5.86 4.08
N ALA A 36 4.29 6.44 5.26
CA ALA A 36 4.45 5.74 6.54
C ALA A 36 3.54 4.51 6.66
N ARG A 37 2.27 4.61 6.21
CA ARG A 37 1.33 3.48 6.18
C ARG A 37 1.79 2.37 5.25
N LEU A 38 2.24 2.71 4.05
CA LEU A 38 2.75 1.75 3.06
C LEU A 38 3.96 0.97 3.57
N GLN A 39 4.89 1.63 4.29
CA GLN A 39 6.07 0.96 4.87
C GLN A 39 5.73 0.06 6.07
N ALA A 40 4.69 0.38 6.82
CA ALA A 40 4.28 -0.37 8.02
C ALA A 40 3.26 -1.49 7.72
N ALA A 41 2.72 -1.55 6.51
CA ALA A 41 1.67 -2.49 6.14
C ALA A 41 2.21 -3.89 5.90
N ASP A 42 1.47 -4.90 6.33
CA ASP A 42 1.66 -6.27 5.91
C ASP A 42 1.00 -6.53 4.54
N THR A 43 1.32 -7.68 3.95
CA THR A 43 0.77 -8.13 2.66
C THR A 43 -0.76 -8.07 2.63
N ALA A 44 -1.44 -8.46 3.71
CA ALA A 44 -2.91 -8.47 3.76
C ALA A 44 -3.49 -7.04 3.64
N ALA A 45 -2.93 -6.07 4.37
CA ALA A 45 -3.34 -4.68 4.24
C ALA A 45 -3.05 -4.11 2.84
N LEU A 46 -1.90 -4.46 2.25
CA LEU A 46 -1.53 -4.04 0.90
C LEU A 46 -2.49 -4.58 -0.16
N GLU A 47 -2.91 -5.85 -0.04
CA GLU A 47 -3.91 -6.47 -0.91
C GLU A 47 -5.26 -5.75 -0.82
N GLU A 48 -5.78 -5.51 0.39
CA GLU A 48 -7.05 -4.80 0.56
C GLU A 48 -7.00 -3.37 0.00
N TRP A 49 -5.89 -2.65 0.21
CA TRP A 49 -5.70 -1.32 -0.34
C TRP A 49 -5.56 -1.34 -1.86
N ALA A 50 -4.98 -2.39 -2.45
CA ALA A 50 -4.88 -2.56 -3.90
C ALA A 50 -6.24 -2.82 -4.56
N GLU A 51 -7.20 -3.42 -3.86
CA GLU A 51 -8.59 -3.50 -4.33
C GLU A 51 -9.27 -2.13 -4.22
N ARG A 52 -9.17 -1.49 -3.05
CA ARG A 52 -9.82 -0.19 -2.78
C ARG A 52 -9.29 0.93 -3.67
N VAL A 53 -7.99 0.93 -4.01
CA VAL A 53 -7.39 1.97 -4.86
C VAL A 53 -8.01 2.01 -6.25
N LEU A 54 -8.74 0.99 -6.69
CA LEU A 54 -9.42 1.01 -8.00
C LEU A 54 -10.70 1.86 -7.96
N GLU A 55 -11.35 1.96 -6.81
CA GLU A 55 -12.70 2.51 -6.67
C GLU A 55 -12.75 3.78 -5.81
N ALA A 56 -11.89 3.89 -4.80
CA ALA A 56 -11.87 4.99 -3.84
C ALA A 56 -11.72 6.36 -4.51
N ALA A 57 -12.43 7.37 -4.03
CA ALA A 57 -12.32 8.75 -4.49
C ALA A 57 -11.21 9.54 -3.78
N THR A 58 -10.78 9.08 -2.60
CA THR A 58 -9.76 9.75 -1.78
C THR A 58 -8.76 8.75 -1.19
N LEU A 59 -7.63 9.27 -0.69
CA LEU A 59 -6.68 8.46 0.07
C LEU A 59 -7.34 7.91 1.35
N ASP A 60 -8.12 8.71 2.07
CA ASP A 60 -8.79 8.28 3.30
C ASP A 60 -9.71 7.08 3.07
N GLU A 61 -10.41 7.03 1.94
CA GLU A 61 -11.26 5.90 1.55
C GLU A 61 -10.44 4.62 1.27
N VAL A 62 -9.23 4.74 0.69
CA VAL A 62 -8.33 3.60 0.50
C VAL A 62 -7.91 3.01 1.85
N PHE A 63 -7.50 3.89 2.77
CA PHE A 63 -6.97 3.49 4.07
C PHE A 63 -8.06 3.28 5.13
N GLN A 64 -9.33 3.49 4.79
CA GLN A 64 -10.48 3.43 5.71
C GLN A 64 -10.28 4.31 6.95
N GLU A 65 -9.68 5.48 6.76
CA GLU A 65 -9.57 6.50 7.81
C GLU A 65 -10.98 7.03 8.10
N LYS A 66 -11.33 7.14 9.39
CA LYS A 66 -12.58 7.81 9.78
C LYS A 66 -12.37 9.33 9.58
N PRO A 67 -13.41 10.04 9.12
CA PRO A 67 -13.33 11.49 8.93
C PRO A 67 -13.02 12.25 10.22
#